data_AF-A0A7L2FYV4-F1
#
_entry.id   AF-A0A7L2FYV4-F1
#
_cell.length_a   1.000
_cell.length_b   1.000
_cell.length_c   1.000
_cell.angle_alpha   90.00
_cell.angle_beta   90.00
_cell.angle_gamma   90.00
#
_symmetry.space_group_name_H-M   'P 1'
#
loop_
_entity.id
_entity.type
_entity.pdbx_description
1 polymer ?
#
loop_
_entity_poly.entity_id
_entity_poly.type
_entity_poly.pdbx_seq_one_letter_code
_entity_poly.pdbx_strand_id
1 'polypeptide(L)' 'LSATDLDEGISSDIIYLFSRHVTAEVKEMFTIDENKGEIRLRGKLDYEEMDSYEITIEARDKG' A
#
# COMPACT_ATOMS: atom_id res chain seq x y z
N LEU A 1 -33.98 12.94 -8.25
CA LEU A 1 -33.44 11.57 -8.15
C LEU A 1 -31.93 11.67 -8.12
N SER A 2 -31.29 11.21 -7.05
CA SER A 2 -29.85 11.01 -7.00
C SER A 2 -29.66 9.51 -6.83
N ALA A 3 -29.15 8.85 -7.86
CA ALA A 3 -28.59 7.51 -7.75
C ALA A 3 -27.11 7.73 -7.43
N THR A 4 -26.77 7.65 -6.14
CA THR A 4 -25.39 7.40 -5.73
C THR A 4 -25.21 5.91 -5.91
N ASP A 5 -24.82 5.49 -7.11
CA ASP A 5 -24.36 4.12 -7.33
C ASP A 5 -23.04 4.00 -6.57
N LEU A 6 -23.18 3.54 -5.32
CA LEU A 6 -22.13 3.18 -4.40
C LEU A 6 -21.53 1.84 -4.85
N ASP A 7 -21.17 1.73 -6.13
CA ASP A 7 -20.40 0.61 -6.64
C ASP A 7 -18.93 0.86 -6.30
N GLU A 8 -18.56 0.72 -5.03
CA GLU A 8 -17.29 0.07 -4.70
C GLU A 8 -17.61 -1.32 -4.16
N GLY A 9 -18.43 -2.03 -4.95
CA GLY A 9 -18.75 -3.42 -4.77
C GLY A 9 -17.48 -4.27 -4.86
N ILE A 10 -17.38 -5.21 -3.92
CA ILE A 10 -16.68 -6.48 -4.12
C ILE A 10 -15.21 -6.29 -4.52
N SER A 11 -14.39 -5.73 -3.61
CA SER A 11 -13.00 -6.19 -3.59
C SER A 11 -13.01 -7.52 -2.84
N SER A 12 -13.32 -8.59 -3.59
CA SER A 12 -13.04 -9.98 -3.23
C SER A 12 -11.74 -10.04 -2.47
N ASP A 13 -11.68 -10.81 -1.39
CA ASP A 13 -10.60 -10.91 -0.39
C ASP A 13 -9.15 -10.68 -0.90
N ILE A 14 -8.80 -9.47 -1.32
CA ILE A 14 -7.47 -9.12 -1.82
C ILE A 14 -6.72 -8.47 -0.66
N ILE A 15 -5.56 -9.04 -0.35
CA ILE A 15 -4.62 -8.45 0.59
C ILE A 15 -3.44 -7.84 -0.15
N TYR A 16 -3.08 -6.64 0.27
CA TYR A 16 -1.93 -5.91 -0.23
C TYR A 16 -0.77 -6.02 0.74
N LEU A 17 0.38 -6.48 0.25
CA LEU A 17 1.59 -6.63 1.06
C LEU A 17 2.81 -6.05 0.32
N PHE A 18 3.80 -5.60 1.08
CA PHE A 18 5.12 -5.36 0.50
C PHE A 18 5.67 -6.65 -0.09
N SER A 19 6.19 -6.59 -1.32
CA SER A 19 6.88 -7.72 -1.92
C SER A 19 8.08 -8.13 -1.06
N ARG A 20 8.43 -9.41 -1.14
CA ARG A 20 9.61 -9.95 -0.44
C ARG A 20 10.92 -9.22 -0.78
N HIS A 21 11.00 -8.58 -1.94
CA HIS A 21 12.18 -7.86 -2.42
C HIS A 21 12.31 -6.44 -1.86
N VAL A 22 11.26 -5.93 -1.19
CA VAL A 22 11.29 -4.62 -0.54
C VAL A 22 12.26 -4.64 0.65
N THR A 23 13.14 -3.64 0.70
CA THR A 23 14.18 -3.48 1.71
C THR A 23 13.60 -3.28 3.12
N ALA A 24 14.43 -3.52 4.14
CA ALA A 24 14.03 -3.29 5.53
C ALA A 24 13.73 -1.81 5.79
N GLU A 25 14.54 -0.91 5.26
CA GLU A 25 14.37 0.54 5.39
C GLU A 25 13.00 1.01 4.87
N VAL A 26 12.55 0.52 3.72
CA VAL A 26 11.19 0.82 3.21
C VAL A 26 10.12 0.31 4.17
N LYS A 27 10.30 -0.88 4.75
CA LYS A 27 9.34 -1.47 5.71
C LYS A 27 9.31 -0.73 7.06
N GLU A 28 10.37 -0.02 7.40
CA GLU A 28 10.43 0.85 8.58
C GLU A 28 9.84 2.24 8.30
N MET A 29 10.10 2.78 7.11
CA MET A 29 9.67 4.10 6.68
C MET A 29 8.21 4.16 6.24
N PHE A 30 7.67 3.07 5.69
CA PHE A 30 6.33 3.01 5.11
C PHE A 30 5.51 1.87 5.69
N THR A 31 4.19 2.06 5.67
CA THR A 31 3.20 1.03 5.97
C THR A 31 2.19 0.95 4.86
N ILE A 32 1.57 -0.22 4.69
CA ILE A 32 0.44 -0.42 3.78
C ILE A 32 -0.76 -0.95 4.57
N ASP A 33 -1.92 -0.37 4.36
CA ASP A 33 -3.19 -0.94 4.81
C ASP A 33 -3.50 -2.15 3.93
N GLU A 34 -3.44 -3.35 4.50
CA GLU A 34 -3.58 -4.60 3.76
C GLU A 34 -4.96 -4.76 3.09
N ASN A 35 -6.00 -4.06 3.56
CA ASN A 35 -7.36 -4.17 3.03
C ASN A 35 -7.69 -3.08 2.00
N LYS A 36 -7.02 -1.94 2.09
CA LYS A 36 -7.26 -0.77 1.22
C LYS A 36 -6.15 -0.52 0.21
N GLY A 37 -4.98 -1.13 0.39
CA GLY A 37 -3.77 -0.84 -0.39
C GLY A 37 -3.19 0.56 -0.14
N GLU A 38 -3.64 1.26 0.92
CA GLU A 38 -3.20 2.64 1.20
C GLU A 38 -1.81 2.65 1.82
N ILE A 39 -0.86 3.34 1.19
CA ILE A 39 0.51 3.49 1.70
C ILE A 39 0.61 4.76 2.57
N ARG A 40 1.18 4.62 3.76
CA ARG A 40 1.40 5.71 4.72
C ARG A 40 2.85 5.78 5.16
N LEU A 41 3.34 6.99 5.36
CA LEU A 41 4.65 7.26 5.93
C LEU A 41 4.62 7.07 7.46
N ARG A 42 5.62 6.39 8.01
CA ARG A 42 5.88 6.28 9.46
C ARG A 42 7.05 7.17 9.92
N GLY A 43 8.06 7.30 9.07
CA GLY A 43 9.26 8.08 9.37
C GLY A 43 9.20 9.52 8.85
N LYS A 44 10.36 10.18 8.84
CA LYS A 44 10.53 11.49 8.19
C LYS A 44 11.25 11.30 6.86
N LEU A 45 10.76 11.95 5.81
CA LEU A 45 11.46 11.99 4.53
C LEU A 45 12.46 13.14 4.58
N ASP A 46 13.74 12.81 4.41
CA ASP A 46 14.81 13.78 4.18
C ASP A 46 15.44 13.47 2.82
N TYR A 47 15.40 14.45 1.91
CA TYR A 47 15.91 14.31 0.56
C TYR A 47 17.45 14.25 0.51
N GLU A 48 18.13 14.86 1.48
CA GLU A 48 19.60 14.80 1.56
C GLU A 48 20.08 13.42 2.00
N GLU A 49 19.25 12.69 2.77
CA GLU A 49 19.52 11.32 3.20
C GLU A 49 19.13 10.30 2.12
N MET A 50 17.96 10.45 1.49
CA MET A 50 17.56 9.61 0.36
C MET A 50 16.63 10.33 -0.62
N ASP A 51 16.99 10.28 -1.90
CA ASP A 51 16.32 11.00 -2.98
C ASP A 51 15.10 10.24 -3.55
N SER A 52 15.06 8.92 -3.41
CA SER A 52 14.04 8.06 -4.01
C SER A 52 13.86 6.74 -3.26
N TYR A 53 12.62 6.24 -3.27
CA TYR A 53 12.25 4.92 -2.73
C TYR A 53 11.54 4.12 -3.81
N GLU A 54 11.97 2.88 -4.03
CA GLU A 54 11.25 1.93 -4.87
C GLU A 54 10.48 0.94 -4.00
N ILE A 55 9.16 0.90 -4.17
CA ILE A 55 8.26 0.07 -3.36
C ILE A 55 7.44 -0.82 -4.28
N THR A 56 7.67 -2.13 -4.20
CA THR A 56 6.88 -3.13 -4.92
C THR A 56 5.79 -3.69 -4.01
N ILE A 57 4.52 -3.58 -4.42
CA ILE A 57 3.36 -4.12 -3.72
C ILE A 57 2.85 -5.37 -4.44
N GLU A 58 2.54 -6.42 -3.68
CA GLU A 58 1.87 -7.62 -4.14
C GLU A 58 0.41 -7.59 -3.67
N ALA A 59 -0.52 -7.78 -4.61
CA ALA A 59 -1.92 -8.03 -4.32
C ALA A 59 -2.18 -9.54 -4.41
N ARG A 60 -2.80 -10.14 -3.39
CA ARG A 60 -3.16 -11.56 -3.38
C ARG A 60 -4.63 -11.73 -3.06
N ASP A 61 -5.35 -12.40 -3.95
CA ASP A 61 -6.70 -12.88 -3.70
C ASP A 61 -6.64 -14.06 -2.70
N LYS A 62 -7.55 -14.12 -1.72
CA LYS A 62 -7.65 -15.25 -0.75
C LYS A 62 -8.53 -16.41 -1.26
N GLY A 63 -9.01 -16.35 -2.51
CA GLY A 63 -9.85 -17.36 -3.16
C GLY A 63 -9.10 -18.52 -3.79
#